data_AF-A0A2N8NUP7-F1
#
_entry.id   AF-A0A2N8NUP7-F1
#
_cell.length_a   1.000
_cell.length_b   1.000
_cell.length_c   1.000
_cell.angle_alpha   90.00
_cell.angle_beta   90.00
_cell.angle_gamma   90.00
#
_symmetry.space_group_name_H-M   'P 1'
#
loop_
_entity.id
_entity.type
_entity.pdbx_description
1 polymer ?
#
loop_
_entity_poly.entity_id
_entity_poly.type
_entity_poly.pdbx_seq_one_letter_code
_entity_poly.pdbx_strand_id
1 'polypeptide(L)'
;MAEIFLFVLVPLVFLAGLAAYLPFVPVIAALRALALVMQILTGYGRTLVGVVYRRTPEFRTLPPYRPQDERVKAYRNYFFGPAFRDLRQLLTLARRSSVTTVGDSFRAVTSRQFVAPAHHRALTVPYGLTLHLGLCAGTVLALLPVGLLVVLHALLIALLAGGARLLAGTLRAVDRAVLGMKRLHTGMLCPHCFERVPYPAYDCPSPTCRRRHADIRPGTYGVWRRRCECGQRMPTLLILMSRDARLQAYCVHPHCGKPMNTDAGHMPEVVIPLIGGQAAGKTQLMAAMLLALEHAAAGGGPAITLADEESDAEYQVLREVLRMRGHTRATQKTLPRAHSFVLGAGRSQRLVHLFDTAGERFVDRDDTDALRYARAARTFVFVLDPMAVKAFWTALEPPPGPLLDHTLGSTVDPEEVFARSVQAVAAMGAPLSRSRLAVAISKTDLLAEHGLAPAHPGDSDGARTWLRQALGLHSLVQAMELNFREVRFFHTAAVANEETGVDGSVTRFVEWCLRG
;
A
#
# COMPACT_ATOMS: atom_id res chain seq x y z
N MET A 1 -68.32 -65.85 46.60
CA MET A 1 -67.11 -65.55 47.41
C MET A 1 -65.86 -65.34 46.55
N ALA A 2 -65.55 -66.22 45.60
CA ALA A 2 -64.37 -66.07 44.72
C ALA A 2 -64.36 -64.78 43.89
N GLU A 3 -65.50 -64.34 43.35
CA GLU A 3 -65.59 -63.09 42.57
C GLU A 3 -65.38 -61.83 43.43
N ILE A 4 -65.88 -61.82 44.67
CA ILE A 4 -65.71 -60.70 45.61
C ILE A 4 -64.24 -60.60 46.06
N PHE A 5 -63.60 -61.75 46.31
CA PHE A 5 -62.16 -61.80 46.58
C PHE A 5 -61.34 -61.27 45.41
N LEU A 6 -61.67 -61.65 44.17
CA LEU A 6 -60.98 -61.14 42.99
C LEU A 6 -61.17 -59.62 42.82
N PHE A 7 -62.38 -59.11 43.09
CA PHE A 7 -62.70 -57.69 42.93
C PHE A 7 -62.06 -56.77 43.98
N VAL A 8 -61.75 -57.28 45.17
CA VAL A 8 -61.13 -56.51 46.26
C VAL A 8 -59.61 -56.75 46.35
N LEU A 9 -59.18 -58.01 46.22
CA LEU A 9 -57.77 -58.39 46.34
C LEU A 9 -56.93 -57.85 45.18
N VAL A 10 -57.44 -57.89 43.94
CA VAL A 10 -56.68 -57.43 42.76
C VAL A 10 -56.39 -55.92 42.81
N PRO A 11 -57.34 -55.02 43.10
CA PRO A 11 -57.04 -53.60 43.31
C PRO A 11 -56.12 -53.35 44.50
N LEU A 12 -56.26 -54.10 45.60
CA LEU A 12 -55.46 -53.91 46.80
C LEU A 12 -53.99 -54.34 46.59
N VAL A 13 -53.77 -55.46 45.90
CA VAL A 13 -52.43 -55.89 45.46
C VAL A 13 -51.85 -54.90 44.44
N PHE A 14 -52.66 -54.36 43.53
CA PHE A 14 -52.21 -53.34 42.58
C PHE A 14 -51.78 -52.04 43.29
N LEU A 15 -52.56 -51.55 44.25
CA LEU A 15 -52.24 -50.37 45.05
C LEU A 15 -50.99 -50.59 45.91
N ALA A 16 -50.84 -51.77 46.53
CA ALA A 16 -49.63 -52.14 47.25
C ALA A 16 -48.39 -52.18 46.34
N GLY A 17 -48.53 -52.72 45.12
CA GLY A 17 -47.49 -52.70 44.10
C GLY A 17 -47.12 -51.28 43.64
N LEU A 18 -48.11 -50.41 43.46
CA LEU A 18 -47.88 -49.00 43.13
C LEU A 18 -47.17 -48.24 44.27
N ALA A 19 -47.55 -48.51 45.52
CA ALA A 19 -46.90 -47.93 46.69
C ALA A 19 -45.44 -48.40 46.81
N ALA A 20 -45.17 -49.69 46.54
CA ALA A 20 -43.81 -50.23 46.47
C ALA A 20 -42.99 -49.65 45.30
N TYR A 21 -43.63 -49.25 44.21
CA TYR A 21 -42.99 -48.61 43.05
C TYR A 21 -42.63 -47.14 43.27
N LEU A 22 -43.44 -46.40 44.03
CA LEU A 22 -43.28 -44.97 44.30
C LEU A 22 -41.84 -44.53 44.70
N PRO A 23 -41.10 -45.23 45.59
CA PRO A 23 -39.74 -44.85 45.94
C PRO A 23 -38.73 -44.99 44.77
N PHE A 24 -39.02 -45.83 43.78
CA PHE A 24 -38.15 -46.03 42.60
C PHE A 24 -38.42 -45.02 41.48
N VAL A 25 -39.58 -44.35 41.49
CA VAL A 25 -39.98 -43.30 40.53
C VAL A 25 -38.88 -42.24 40.31
N PRO A 26 -38.35 -41.57 41.35
CA PRO A 26 -37.35 -40.51 41.15
C PRO A 26 -36.05 -41.05 40.53
N VAL A 27 -35.65 -42.27 40.88
CA VAL A 27 -34.44 -42.91 40.34
C VAL A 27 -34.61 -43.21 38.85
N ILE A 28 -35.74 -43.81 38.46
CA ILE A 28 -36.04 -44.13 37.05
C ILE A 28 -36.15 -42.85 36.22
N ALA A 29 -36.85 -41.83 36.73
CA ALA A 29 -36.98 -40.54 36.07
C ALA A 29 -35.61 -39.86 35.89
N ALA A 30 -34.76 -39.86 36.93
CA ALA A 30 -33.42 -39.28 36.88
C ALA A 30 -32.49 -40.00 35.88
N LEU A 31 -32.50 -41.35 35.87
CA LEU A 31 -31.71 -42.13 34.92
C LEU A 31 -32.17 -41.85 33.48
N ARG A 32 -33.48 -41.73 33.24
CA ARG A 32 -34.00 -41.41 31.91
C ARG A 32 -33.66 -39.97 31.50
N ALA A 33 -33.73 -39.02 32.43
CA ALA A 33 -33.31 -37.64 32.22
C ALA A 33 -31.84 -37.56 31.81
N LEU A 34 -30.96 -38.22 32.57
CA LEU A 34 -29.52 -38.28 32.29
C LEU A 34 -29.24 -38.92 30.93
N ALA A 35 -29.91 -40.01 30.59
CA ALA A 35 -29.77 -40.66 29.29
C ALA A 35 -30.14 -39.72 28.14
N LEU A 36 -31.21 -38.93 28.27
CA LEU A 36 -31.61 -37.94 27.26
C LEU A 36 -30.56 -36.82 27.13
N VAL A 37 -30.07 -36.29 28.26
CA VAL A 37 -29.00 -35.28 28.26
C VAL A 37 -27.77 -35.80 27.52
N MET A 38 -27.32 -37.02 27.83
CA MET A 38 -26.17 -37.64 27.16
C MET A 38 -26.40 -37.86 25.66
N GLN A 39 -27.62 -38.21 25.24
CA GLN A 39 -27.97 -38.33 23.81
C GLN A 39 -27.88 -36.98 23.10
N ILE A 40 -28.39 -35.91 23.71
CA ILE A 40 -28.35 -34.55 23.15
C ILE A 40 -26.90 -34.06 23.06
N LEU A 41 -26.09 -34.22 24.12
CA LEU A 41 -24.69 -33.82 24.14
C LEU A 41 -23.86 -34.57 23.09
N THR A 42 -24.08 -35.89 22.96
CA THR A 42 -23.43 -36.70 21.93
C THR A 42 -23.84 -36.25 20.52
N GLY A 43 -25.13 -35.93 20.33
CA GLY A 43 -25.66 -35.38 19.09
C GLY A 43 -25.03 -34.02 18.73
N TYR A 44 -24.85 -33.14 19.71
CA TYR A 44 -24.15 -31.87 19.55
C TYR A 44 -22.69 -32.09 19.11
N GLY A 45 -21.95 -32.97 19.80
CA GLY A 45 -20.56 -33.30 19.45
C GLY A 45 -20.43 -33.87 18.03
N ARG A 46 -21.33 -34.77 17.62
CA ARG A 46 -21.38 -35.28 16.24
C ARG A 46 -21.63 -34.17 15.22
N THR A 47 -22.53 -33.25 15.52
CA THR A 47 -22.84 -32.11 14.64
C THR A 47 -21.65 -31.17 14.53
N LEU A 48 -20.96 -30.88 15.64
CA LEU A 48 -19.75 -30.05 15.66
C LEU A 48 -18.64 -30.65 14.79
N VAL A 49 -18.32 -31.94 14.99
CA VAL A 49 -17.32 -32.65 14.17
C VAL A 49 -17.77 -32.74 12.71
N GLY A 50 -19.06 -32.93 12.47
CA GLY A 50 -19.68 -32.96 11.15
C GLY A 50 -19.48 -31.65 10.38
N VAL A 51 -19.79 -30.51 11.01
CA VAL A 51 -19.70 -29.18 10.40
C VAL A 51 -18.25 -28.72 10.22
N VAL A 52 -17.40 -28.89 11.25
CA VAL A 52 -16.04 -28.33 11.23
C VAL A 52 -15.08 -29.21 10.42
N TYR A 53 -15.11 -30.53 10.64
CA TYR A 53 -14.11 -31.47 10.12
C TYR A 53 -14.61 -32.29 8.92
N ARG A 54 -15.68 -33.09 9.08
CA ARG A 54 -16.11 -34.05 8.04
C ARG A 54 -16.69 -33.37 6.80
N ARG A 55 -17.46 -32.29 6.99
CA ARG A 55 -18.06 -31.46 5.94
C ARG A 55 -18.80 -32.27 4.86
N THR A 56 -19.47 -33.35 5.24
CA THR A 56 -20.32 -34.17 4.36
C THR A 56 -21.60 -33.42 3.96
N PRO A 57 -22.28 -33.81 2.86
CA PRO A 57 -23.48 -33.11 2.37
C PRO A 57 -24.59 -32.97 3.41
N GLU A 58 -24.75 -33.98 4.27
CA GLU A 58 -25.70 -34.00 5.39
C GLU A 58 -25.50 -32.84 6.38
N PHE A 59 -24.26 -32.41 6.58
CA PHE A 59 -23.91 -31.31 7.47
C PHE A 59 -23.77 -29.99 6.72
N ARG A 60 -24.07 -29.92 5.41
CA ARG A 60 -24.01 -28.70 4.57
C ARG A 60 -25.40 -28.15 4.28
N THR A 61 -25.92 -27.31 5.17
CA THR A 61 -27.23 -26.65 4.98
C THR A 61 -27.13 -25.33 4.23
N LEU A 62 -25.98 -24.67 4.30
CA LEU A 62 -25.71 -23.43 3.60
C LEU A 62 -24.81 -23.72 2.38
N PRO A 63 -25.03 -23.05 1.23
CA PRO A 63 -24.18 -23.24 0.07
C PRO A 63 -22.72 -22.92 0.41
N PRO A 64 -21.74 -23.66 -0.15
CA PRO A 64 -20.33 -23.45 0.13
C PRO A 64 -19.94 -22.03 -0.26
N TYR A 65 -19.08 -21.40 0.53
CA TYR A 65 -18.56 -20.08 0.20
C TYR A 65 -17.80 -20.15 -1.13
N ARG A 66 -18.23 -19.36 -2.12
CA ARG A 66 -17.56 -19.24 -3.41
C ARG A 66 -16.87 -17.88 -3.49
N PRO A 67 -15.58 -17.83 -3.85
CA PRO A 67 -14.87 -16.56 -4.08
C PRO A 67 -15.46 -15.76 -5.26
N GLN A 68 -16.28 -16.39 -6.10
CA GLN A 68 -16.99 -15.78 -7.23
C GLN A 68 -18.07 -14.79 -6.79
N ASP A 69 -18.65 -14.97 -5.61
CA ASP A 69 -19.74 -14.12 -5.11
C ASP A 69 -19.20 -12.82 -4.49
N GLU A 70 -17.89 -12.73 -4.29
CA GLU A 70 -17.24 -11.55 -3.75
C GLU A 70 -16.98 -10.49 -4.82
N ARG A 71 -16.98 -9.22 -4.37
CA ARG A 71 -16.49 -8.10 -5.17
C ARG A 71 -15.02 -8.29 -5.53
N VAL A 72 -14.20 -8.71 -4.56
CA VAL A 72 -12.81 -9.07 -4.82
C VAL A 72 -12.70 -10.58 -4.94
N LYS A 73 -12.38 -11.07 -6.14
CA LYS A 73 -12.37 -12.50 -6.49
C LYS A 73 -11.24 -13.28 -5.81
N ALA A 74 -11.34 -13.43 -4.50
CA ALA A 74 -10.37 -14.06 -3.62
C ALA A 74 -11.10 -14.76 -2.46
N TYR A 75 -10.46 -15.75 -1.87
CA TYR A 75 -10.99 -16.43 -0.70
C TYR A 75 -10.91 -15.52 0.53
N ARG A 76 -12.01 -15.44 1.29
CA ARG A 76 -11.99 -14.84 2.63
C ARG A 76 -11.21 -15.72 3.58
N ASN A 77 -10.46 -15.08 4.48
CA ASN A 77 -9.89 -15.75 5.63
C ASN A 77 -11.03 -16.29 6.51
N TYR A 78 -10.86 -17.52 7.02
CA TYR A 78 -11.85 -18.26 7.80
C TYR A 78 -12.47 -17.41 8.92
N PHE A 79 -11.64 -16.71 9.68
CA PHE A 79 -12.09 -15.91 10.83
C PHE A 79 -12.76 -14.57 10.47
N PHE A 80 -12.75 -14.17 9.20
CA PHE A 80 -13.39 -12.94 8.70
C PHE A 80 -14.74 -13.18 8.02
N GLY A 81 -15.27 -14.41 8.08
CA GLY A 81 -16.60 -14.73 7.54
C GLY A 81 -17.01 -16.19 7.73
N PRO A 82 -16.30 -17.15 7.10
CA PRO A 82 -16.67 -18.56 7.15
C PRO A 82 -16.93 -19.12 8.55
N ALA A 83 -16.14 -18.76 9.56
CA ALA A 83 -16.33 -19.22 10.94
C ALA A 83 -17.72 -18.87 11.52
N PHE A 84 -18.22 -17.66 11.25
CA PHE A 84 -19.55 -17.24 11.71
C PHE A 84 -20.67 -17.95 10.95
N ARG A 85 -20.42 -18.34 9.69
CA ARG A 85 -21.35 -19.14 8.89
C ARG A 85 -21.43 -20.56 9.45
N ASP A 86 -20.30 -21.18 9.75
CA ASP A 86 -20.22 -22.50 10.37
C ASP A 86 -20.90 -22.50 11.75
N LEU A 87 -20.75 -21.44 12.54
CA LEU A 87 -21.47 -21.27 13.81
C LEU A 87 -23.00 -21.24 13.60
N ARG A 88 -23.50 -20.46 12.64
CA ARG A 88 -24.95 -20.41 12.33
C ARG A 88 -25.48 -21.77 11.89
N GLN A 89 -24.69 -22.47 11.10
CA GLN A 89 -25.01 -23.80 10.59
C GLN A 89 -25.04 -24.85 11.70
N LEU A 90 -24.06 -24.81 12.61
CA LEU A 90 -24.04 -25.62 13.82
C LEU A 90 -25.28 -25.35 14.67
N LEU A 91 -25.66 -24.09 14.91
CA LEU A 91 -26.85 -23.74 15.68
C LEU A 91 -28.13 -24.31 15.06
N THR A 92 -28.25 -24.19 13.73
CA THR A 92 -29.41 -24.69 12.99
C THR A 92 -29.53 -26.21 13.09
N LEU A 93 -28.42 -26.92 12.86
CA LEU A 93 -28.37 -28.38 12.88
C LEU A 93 -28.51 -28.93 14.30
N ALA A 94 -27.86 -28.31 15.29
CA ALA A 94 -27.96 -28.70 16.69
C ALA A 94 -29.40 -28.54 17.21
N ARG A 95 -30.07 -27.43 16.86
CA ARG A 95 -31.48 -27.22 17.20
C ARG A 95 -32.36 -28.30 16.57
N ARG A 96 -32.21 -28.55 15.26
CA ARG A 96 -33.00 -29.56 14.54
C ARG A 96 -32.79 -30.96 15.15
N SER A 97 -31.53 -31.35 15.35
CA SER A 97 -31.14 -32.62 15.96
C SER A 97 -31.72 -32.80 17.35
N SER A 98 -31.61 -31.76 18.21
CA SER A 98 -32.16 -31.80 19.57
C SER A 98 -33.68 -31.97 19.56
N VAL A 99 -34.41 -31.21 18.72
CA VAL A 99 -35.87 -31.33 18.60
C VAL A 99 -36.27 -32.72 18.11
N THR A 100 -35.56 -33.28 17.13
CA THR A 100 -35.84 -34.64 16.64
C THR A 100 -35.57 -35.69 17.72
N THR A 101 -34.43 -35.64 18.41
CA THR A 101 -34.09 -36.60 19.47
C THR A 101 -35.09 -36.58 20.63
N VAL A 102 -35.54 -35.39 21.02
CA VAL A 102 -36.58 -35.24 22.04
C VAL A 102 -37.89 -35.83 21.52
N GLY A 103 -38.36 -35.42 20.33
CA GLY A 103 -39.60 -35.93 19.75
C GLY A 103 -39.61 -37.45 19.56
N ASP A 104 -38.52 -38.03 19.07
CA ASP A 104 -38.35 -39.48 18.91
C ASP A 104 -38.35 -40.20 20.26
N SER A 105 -37.71 -39.62 21.28
CA SER A 105 -37.71 -40.18 22.63
C SER A 105 -39.11 -40.20 23.24
N PHE A 106 -39.89 -39.12 23.08
CA PHE A 106 -41.28 -39.06 23.53
C PHE A 106 -42.17 -40.05 22.76
N ARG A 107 -42.03 -40.11 21.43
CA ARG A 107 -42.78 -41.06 20.59
C ARG A 107 -42.46 -42.51 20.94
N ALA A 108 -41.19 -42.85 21.17
CA ALA A 108 -40.77 -44.19 21.52
C ALA A 108 -41.32 -44.66 22.88
N VAL A 109 -41.39 -43.76 23.87
CA VAL A 109 -42.06 -44.07 25.15
C VAL A 109 -43.57 -44.23 24.95
N THR A 110 -44.17 -43.32 24.18
CA THR A 110 -45.62 -43.33 23.90
C THR A 110 -46.04 -44.64 23.22
N SER A 111 -45.35 -45.04 22.15
CA SER A 111 -45.67 -46.23 21.38
C SER A 111 -45.49 -47.52 22.19
N ARG A 112 -44.41 -47.61 22.98
CA ARG A 112 -44.08 -48.81 23.76
C ARG A 112 -44.94 -49.00 25.01
N GLN A 113 -45.33 -47.92 25.68
CA GLN A 113 -45.97 -48.01 27.00
C GLN A 113 -47.49 -47.78 26.96
N PHE A 114 -48.00 -47.03 25.98
CA PHE A 114 -49.40 -46.60 25.94
C PHE A 114 -50.19 -47.13 24.73
N VAL A 115 -49.54 -47.33 23.57
CA VAL A 115 -50.25 -47.65 22.31
C VAL A 115 -50.14 -49.13 21.92
N ALA A 116 -48.99 -49.79 22.16
CA ALA A 116 -48.84 -51.21 21.88
C ALA A 116 -49.83 -52.06 22.72
N PRO A 117 -50.35 -53.19 22.20
CA PRO A 117 -51.20 -54.10 22.98
C PRO A 117 -50.39 -54.76 24.11
N ALA A 118 -50.27 -54.06 25.23
CA ALA A 118 -49.63 -54.56 26.42
C ALA A 118 -50.62 -55.42 27.21
N HIS A 119 -50.29 -56.69 27.43
CA HIS A 119 -51.07 -57.63 28.25
C HIS A 119 -51.22 -57.16 29.72
N HIS A 120 -50.45 -56.15 30.16
CA HIS A 120 -50.43 -55.63 31.54
C HIS A 120 -50.46 -54.10 31.61
N ARG A 121 -51.52 -53.45 31.08
CA ARG A 121 -51.70 -51.98 31.08
C ARG A 121 -51.55 -51.33 32.47
N ALA A 122 -51.92 -52.05 33.52
CA ALA A 122 -51.82 -51.58 34.91
C ALA A 122 -50.37 -51.23 35.32
N LEU A 123 -49.37 -51.95 34.79
CA LEU A 123 -47.96 -51.73 35.10
C LEU A 123 -47.27 -50.80 34.08
N THR A 124 -47.67 -50.85 32.81
CA THR A 124 -47.01 -50.06 31.75
C THR A 124 -47.34 -48.57 31.81
N VAL A 125 -48.55 -48.20 32.24
CA VAL A 125 -48.99 -46.80 32.35
C VAL A 125 -48.20 -46.01 33.41
N PRO A 126 -48.13 -46.43 34.70
CA PRO A 126 -47.37 -45.70 35.71
C PRO A 126 -45.88 -45.62 35.35
N TYR A 127 -45.30 -46.69 34.79
CA TYR A 127 -43.93 -46.67 34.30
C TYR A 127 -43.74 -45.72 33.09
N GLY A 128 -44.68 -45.67 32.16
CA GLY A 128 -44.66 -44.71 31.06
C GLY A 128 -44.72 -43.25 31.52
N LEU A 129 -45.52 -42.96 32.55
CA LEU A 129 -45.62 -41.63 33.15
C LEU A 129 -44.30 -41.21 33.82
N THR A 130 -43.61 -42.11 34.53
CA THR A 130 -42.30 -41.78 35.10
C THR A 130 -41.23 -41.55 34.05
N LEU A 131 -41.27 -42.29 32.94
CA LEU A 131 -40.40 -42.01 31.79
C LEU A 131 -40.69 -40.65 31.16
N HIS A 132 -41.96 -40.23 31.04
CA HIS A 132 -42.30 -38.88 30.58
C HIS A 132 -41.80 -37.79 31.53
N LEU A 133 -41.96 -37.98 32.85
CA LEU A 133 -41.40 -37.08 33.86
C LEU A 133 -39.88 -36.95 33.70
N GLY A 134 -39.18 -38.08 33.53
CA GLY A 134 -37.74 -38.10 33.26
C GLY A 134 -37.36 -37.40 31.95
N LEU A 135 -38.15 -37.56 30.88
CA LEU A 135 -37.91 -36.85 29.61
C LEU A 135 -38.10 -35.34 29.75
N CYS A 136 -39.15 -34.87 30.43
CA CYS A 136 -39.38 -33.45 30.69
C CYS A 136 -38.27 -32.84 31.56
N ALA A 137 -37.84 -33.55 32.62
CA ALA A 137 -36.71 -33.12 33.43
C ALA A 137 -35.41 -33.08 32.61
N GLY A 138 -35.19 -34.10 31.77
CA GLY A 138 -34.03 -34.20 30.89
C GLY A 138 -33.95 -33.10 29.84
N THR A 139 -35.07 -32.67 29.25
CA THR A 139 -35.07 -31.57 28.27
C THR A 139 -34.68 -30.26 28.91
N VAL A 140 -35.22 -29.95 30.10
CA VAL A 140 -34.88 -28.75 30.86
C VAL A 140 -33.41 -28.79 31.30
N LEU A 141 -32.97 -29.93 31.84
CA LEU A 141 -31.59 -30.12 32.31
C LEU A 141 -30.57 -30.02 31.17
N ALA A 142 -30.92 -30.45 29.94
CA ALA A 142 -30.04 -30.38 28.78
C ALA A 142 -29.78 -28.95 28.27
N LEU A 143 -30.68 -27.99 28.55
CA LEU A 143 -30.54 -26.60 28.08
C LEU A 143 -29.26 -25.94 28.60
N LEU A 144 -28.91 -26.20 29.87
CA LEU A 144 -27.75 -25.60 30.52
C LEU A 144 -26.42 -26.04 29.88
N PRO A 145 -26.06 -27.34 29.81
CA PRO A 145 -24.78 -27.76 29.25
C PRO A 145 -24.69 -27.50 27.74
N VAL A 146 -25.79 -27.65 26.98
CA VAL A 146 -25.80 -27.33 25.54
C VAL A 146 -25.63 -25.82 25.32
N GLY A 147 -26.35 -25.00 26.08
CA GLY A 147 -26.21 -23.54 26.05
C GLY A 147 -24.78 -23.11 26.37
N LEU A 148 -24.17 -23.68 27.41
CA LEU A 148 -22.78 -23.44 27.78
C LEU A 148 -21.82 -23.82 26.64
N LEU A 149 -21.96 -24.99 26.04
CA LEU A 149 -21.11 -25.42 24.91
C LEU A 149 -21.23 -24.49 23.70
N VAL A 150 -22.44 -24.03 23.39
CA VAL A 150 -22.68 -23.06 22.32
C VAL A 150 -22.01 -21.73 22.63
N VAL A 151 -22.17 -21.21 23.85
CA VAL A 151 -21.55 -19.95 24.28
C VAL A 151 -20.03 -20.05 24.25
N LEU A 152 -19.45 -21.13 24.78
CA LEU A 152 -18.00 -21.37 24.76
C LEU A 152 -17.46 -21.43 23.32
N HIS A 153 -18.17 -22.12 22.41
CA HIS A 153 -17.76 -22.19 21.01
C HIS A 153 -17.87 -20.83 20.29
N ALA A 154 -18.95 -20.08 20.54
CA ALA A 154 -19.12 -18.74 20.02
C ALA A 154 -18.04 -17.78 20.53
N LEU A 155 -17.72 -17.84 21.83
CA LEU A 155 -16.66 -17.06 22.46
C LEU A 155 -15.28 -17.41 21.88
N LEU A 156 -14.98 -18.69 21.67
CA LEU A 156 -13.73 -19.13 21.02
C LEU A 156 -13.60 -18.54 19.61
N ILE A 157 -14.66 -18.62 18.80
CA ILE A 157 -14.66 -18.03 17.45
C ILE A 157 -14.49 -16.51 17.53
N ALA A 158 -15.18 -15.84 18.45
CA ALA A 158 -15.06 -14.40 18.64
C ALA A 158 -13.64 -13.99 19.04
N LEU A 159 -13.00 -14.72 19.96
CA LEU A 159 -11.63 -14.49 20.41
C LEU A 159 -10.63 -14.69 19.27
N LEU A 160 -10.72 -15.81 18.55
CA LEU A 160 -9.83 -16.11 17.41
C LEU A 160 -10.02 -15.09 16.28
N ALA A 161 -11.26 -14.66 16.02
CA ALA A 161 -11.55 -13.64 15.03
C ALA A 161 -11.11 -12.23 15.47
N GLY A 162 -11.19 -11.93 16.77
CA GLY A 162 -10.62 -10.72 17.37
C GLY A 162 -9.10 -10.72 17.22
N GLY A 163 -8.43 -11.81 17.61
CA GLY A 163 -6.99 -12.00 17.47
C GLY A 163 -6.52 -11.89 16.02
N ALA A 164 -7.23 -12.49 15.06
CA ALA A 164 -6.91 -12.37 13.65
C ALA A 164 -7.06 -10.93 13.12
N ARG A 165 -8.05 -10.17 13.60
CA ARG A 165 -8.23 -8.74 13.26
C ARG A 165 -7.14 -7.87 13.89
N LEU A 166 -6.81 -8.11 15.16
CA LEU A 166 -5.71 -7.44 15.85
C LEU A 166 -4.39 -7.69 15.13
N LEU A 167 -4.08 -8.95 14.80
CA LEU A 167 -2.87 -9.31 14.05
C LEU A 167 -2.84 -8.67 12.66
N ALA A 168 -3.96 -8.67 11.92
CA ALA A 168 -4.02 -7.95 10.65
C ALA A 168 -3.79 -6.44 10.82
N GLY A 169 -4.35 -5.85 11.88
CA GLY A 169 -4.18 -4.44 12.23
C GLY A 169 -2.73 -4.08 12.58
N THR A 170 -2.07 -4.89 13.42
CA THR A 170 -0.66 -4.69 13.80
C THR A 170 0.25 -4.84 12.60
N LEU A 171 0.04 -5.86 11.75
CA LEU A 171 0.82 -6.05 10.53
C LEU A 171 0.63 -4.88 9.55
N ARG A 172 -0.59 -4.35 9.42
CA ARG A 172 -0.84 -3.10 8.65
C ARG A 172 -0.13 -1.89 9.25
N ALA A 173 -0.10 -1.77 10.57
CA ALA A 173 0.59 -0.68 11.25
C ALA A 173 2.10 -0.76 11.02
N VAL A 174 2.69 -1.96 11.10
CA VAL A 174 4.10 -2.22 10.78
C VAL A 174 4.42 -1.87 9.33
N ASP A 175 3.58 -2.30 8.37
CA ASP A 175 3.75 -1.97 6.95
C ASP A 175 3.73 -0.44 6.73
N ARG A 176 2.78 0.28 7.34
CA ARG A 176 2.74 1.74 7.30
C ARG A 176 3.94 2.40 7.99
N ALA A 177 4.39 1.87 9.13
CA ALA A 177 5.54 2.40 9.84
C ALA A 177 6.81 2.25 8.98
N VAL A 178 7.00 1.12 8.32
CA VAL A 178 8.13 0.91 7.40
C VAL A 178 8.04 1.82 6.18
N LEU A 179 6.86 2.00 5.59
CA LEU A 179 6.66 2.98 4.51
C LEU A 179 6.96 4.41 5.00
N GLY A 180 6.59 4.75 6.24
CA GLY A 180 6.93 6.00 6.90
C GLY A 180 8.44 6.19 7.07
N MET A 181 9.13 5.19 7.61
CA MET A 181 10.60 5.19 7.79
C MET A 181 11.32 5.36 6.45
N LYS A 182 10.79 4.80 5.36
CA LYS A 182 11.31 4.96 4.00
C LYS A 182 10.91 6.27 3.31
N ARG A 183 10.23 7.18 4.01
CA ARG A 183 9.66 8.44 3.46
C ARG A 183 8.68 8.23 2.29
N LEU A 184 8.07 7.05 2.20
CA LEU A 184 7.06 6.69 1.19
C LEU A 184 5.62 6.96 1.67
N HIS A 185 5.45 7.63 2.81
CA HIS A 185 4.13 7.92 3.39
C HIS A 185 3.19 8.72 2.48
N THR A 186 3.75 9.49 1.54
CA THR A 186 2.98 10.29 0.56
C THR A 186 2.50 9.45 -0.64
N GLY A 187 2.84 8.16 -0.72
CA GLY A 187 2.51 7.28 -1.85
C GLY A 187 3.63 7.20 -2.91
N MET A 188 3.54 6.16 -3.75
CA MET A 188 4.49 5.86 -4.83
C MET A 188 4.14 6.65 -6.08
N LEU A 189 5.14 7.23 -6.74
CA LEU A 189 4.91 7.92 -8.01
C LEU A 189 4.68 6.86 -9.10
N CYS A 190 3.65 7.05 -9.91
CA CYS A 190 3.44 6.20 -11.08
C CYS A 190 4.22 6.77 -12.28
N PRO A 191 5.04 5.98 -12.99
CA PRO A 191 5.84 6.47 -14.12
C PRO A 191 5.01 6.85 -15.36
N HIS A 192 3.70 6.60 -15.35
CA HIS A 192 2.83 6.86 -16.50
C HIS A 192 1.81 7.98 -16.28
N CYS A 193 1.26 8.11 -15.07
CA CYS A 193 0.32 9.19 -14.74
C CYS A 193 0.93 10.24 -13.80
N PHE A 194 2.08 9.96 -13.18
CA PHE A 194 2.80 10.83 -12.25
C PHE A 194 1.97 11.32 -11.07
N GLU A 195 0.88 10.63 -10.78
CA GLU A 195 0.13 10.77 -9.56
C GLU A 195 0.66 9.80 -8.51
N ARG A 196 0.60 10.21 -7.24
CA ARG A 196 1.04 9.38 -6.12
C ARG A 196 -0.03 8.35 -5.81
N VAL A 197 0.32 7.09 -6.03
CA VAL A 197 -0.48 5.91 -5.71
C VAL A 197 -0.24 5.54 -4.24
N PRO A 198 -1.25 5.64 -3.35
CA PRO A 198 -1.06 5.29 -1.93
C PRO A 198 -0.73 3.81 -1.72
N TYR A 199 -1.31 2.94 -2.55
CA TYR A 199 -1.06 1.51 -2.55
C TYR A 199 -1.41 0.94 -3.93
N PRO A 200 -0.52 0.20 -4.61
CA PRO A 200 -0.76 -0.22 -5.98
C PRO A 200 -1.62 -1.48 -6.03
N ALA A 201 -2.14 -1.78 -7.20
CA ALA A 201 -2.78 -3.07 -7.46
C ALA A 201 -1.75 -4.09 -7.94
N TYR A 202 -1.98 -5.37 -7.65
CA TYR A 202 -1.06 -6.44 -8.04
C TYR A 202 -1.81 -7.51 -8.81
N ASP A 203 -1.18 -8.01 -9.88
CA ASP A 203 -1.70 -9.17 -10.57
C ASP A 203 -1.35 -10.46 -9.80
N CYS A 204 -2.23 -11.45 -9.89
CA CYS A 204 -1.97 -12.76 -9.32
C CYS A 204 -0.77 -13.40 -10.05
N PRO A 205 0.19 -14.01 -9.31
CA PRO A 205 1.43 -14.54 -9.88
C PRO A 205 1.24 -15.83 -10.69
N SER A 206 0.01 -16.34 -10.77
CA SER A 206 -0.27 -17.53 -11.57
C SER A 206 -0.25 -17.15 -13.06
N PRO A 207 0.49 -17.88 -13.91
CA PRO A 207 0.58 -17.57 -15.34
C PRO A 207 -0.78 -17.67 -16.05
N THR A 208 -1.71 -18.48 -15.53
CA THR A 208 -3.05 -18.69 -16.08
C THR A 208 -4.10 -17.73 -15.51
N CYS A 209 -3.82 -17.06 -14.40
CA CYS A 209 -4.77 -16.18 -13.72
C CYS A 209 -4.12 -14.81 -13.47
N ARG A 210 -4.01 -13.98 -14.51
CA ARG A 210 -3.51 -12.59 -14.41
C ARG A 210 -4.55 -11.64 -13.80
N ARG A 211 -5.27 -12.09 -12.77
CA ARG A 211 -6.32 -11.28 -12.17
C ARG A 211 -5.72 -10.22 -11.26
N ARG A 212 -6.20 -8.99 -11.42
CA ARG A 212 -5.77 -7.83 -10.64
C ARG A 212 -6.46 -7.77 -9.28
N HIS A 213 -5.66 -7.56 -8.24
CA HIS A 213 -6.10 -7.36 -6.87
C HIS A 213 -5.68 -5.99 -6.37
N ALA A 214 -6.65 -5.10 -6.18
CA ALA A 214 -6.45 -3.87 -5.41
C ALA A 214 -6.36 -4.21 -3.92
N ASP A 215 -5.47 -3.53 -3.21
CA ASP A 215 -5.24 -3.66 -1.76
C ASP A 215 -5.07 -5.12 -1.28
N ILE A 216 -3.83 -5.61 -1.36
CA ILE A 216 -3.47 -6.95 -0.88
C ILE A 216 -3.05 -6.96 0.60
N ARG A 217 -3.18 -5.83 1.32
CA ARG A 217 -2.72 -5.73 2.73
C ARG A 217 -3.44 -6.72 3.66
N PRO A 218 -2.80 -7.11 4.79
CA PRO A 218 -3.36 -8.07 5.75
C PRO A 218 -4.81 -7.74 6.14
N GLY A 219 -5.73 -8.70 6.11
CA GLY A 219 -7.12 -8.45 6.49
C GLY A 219 -8.09 -9.54 6.04
N THR A 220 -9.26 -9.13 5.56
CA THR A 220 -10.40 -9.99 5.23
C THR A 220 -10.06 -11.13 4.27
N TYR A 221 -9.18 -10.89 3.29
CA TYR A 221 -8.81 -11.88 2.27
C TYR A 221 -7.51 -12.64 2.59
N GLY A 222 -6.92 -12.43 3.77
CA GLY A 222 -5.70 -13.11 4.23
C GLY A 222 -4.90 -12.24 5.20
N VAL A 223 -4.36 -12.84 6.27
CA VAL A 223 -3.51 -12.13 7.26
C VAL A 223 -2.05 -12.10 6.81
N TRP A 224 -1.50 -13.27 6.47
CA TRP A 224 -0.12 -13.41 5.97
C TRP A 224 -0.08 -13.55 4.46
N ARG A 225 -0.95 -14.41 3.94
CA ARG A 225 -1.10 -14.67 2.52
C ARG A 225 -2.56 -14.59 2.13
N ARG A 226 -2.81 -13.95 0.99
CA ARG A 226 -4.10 -13.92 0.31
C ARG A 226 -4.18 -15.08 -0.66
N ARG A 227 -5.36 -15.68 -0.83
CA ARG A 227 -5.58 -16.73 -1.84
C ARG A 227 -6.53 -16.21 -2.93
N CYS A 228 -6.04 -16.13 -4.17
CA CYS A 228 -6.86 -15.80 -5.34
C CYS A 228 -7.89 -16.91 -5.58
N GLU A 229 -8.96 -16.63 -6.32
CA GLU A 229 -9.92 -17.64 -6.78
C GLU A 229 -9.26 -18.81 -7.51
N CYS A 230 -8.19 -18.57 -8.30
CA CYS A 230 -7.45 -19.64 -8.96
C CYS A 230 -6.70 -20.57 -8.00
N GLY A 231 -6.71 -20.25 -6.69
CA GLY A 231 -6.05 -21.04 -5.65
C GLY A 231 -4.64 -20.57 -5.31
N GLN A 232 -4.01 -19.72 -6.15
CA GLN A 232 -2.67 -19.21 -5.95
C GLN A 232 -2.57 -18.27 -4.73
N ARG A 233 -1.48 -18.37 -3.99
CA ARG A 233 -1.21 -17.57 -2.79
C ARG A 233 -0.35 -16.36 -3.11
N MET A 234 -0.73 -15.20 -2.60
CA MET A 234 -0.03 -13.93 -2.73
C MET A 234 0.40 -13.44 -1.34
N PRO A 235 1.62 -12.92 -1.16
CA PRO A 235 2.00 -12.23 0.07
C PRO A 235 1.09 -11.00 0.30
N THR A 236 0.88 -10.63 1.56
CA THR A 236 0.07 -9.44 1.91
C THR A 236 0.90 -8.26 2.39
N LEU A 237 2.13 -8.52 2.83
CA LEU A 237 3.07 -7.53 3.37
C LEU A 237 4.12 -7.20 2.33
N LEU A 238 4.33 -5.91 2.05
CA LEU A 238 5.36 -5.43 1.13
C LEU A 238 6.76 -5.77 1.64
N ILE A 239 6.95 -5.78 2.96
CA ILE A 239 8.22 -6.16 3.62
C ILE A 239 8.61 -7.63 3.34
N LEU A 240 7.62 -8.51 3.19
CA LEU A 240 7.85 -9.93 2.90
C LEU A 240 8.01 -10.21 1.40
N MET A 241 7.89 -9.20 0.54
CA MET A 241 8.19 -9.34 -0.88
C MET A 241 9.70 -9.24 -1.07
N SER A 242 10.38 -10.40 -1.02
CA SER A 242 11.77 -10.54 -1.48
C SER A 242 11.88 -10.20 -2.97
N ARG A 243 13.11 -9.92 -3.46
CA ARG A 243 13.36 -9.64 -4.89
C ARG A 243 12.72 -10.68 -5.82
N ASP A 244 12.75 -11.96 -5.45
CA ASP A 244 12.22 -13.07 -6.24
C ASP A 244 10.69 -13.25 -6.14
N ALA A 245 10.04 -12.60 -5.16
CA ALA A 245 8.61 -12.67 -4.93
C ALA A 245 7.89 -11.34 -5.25
N ARG A 246 8.54 -10.45 -6.01
CA ARG A 246 7.98 -9.17 -6.45
C ARG A 246 6.83 -9.43 -7.43
N LEU A 247 5.65 -8.97 -7.06
CA LEU A 247 4.49 -8.96 -7.95
C LEU A 247 4.54 -7.68 -8.77
N GLN A 248 4.19 -7.78 -10.05
CA GLN A 248 4.04 -6.62 -10.92
C GLN A 248 2.99 -5.67 -10.33
N ALA A 249 3.42 -4.47 -9.94
CA ALA A 249 2.56 -3.41 -9.45
C ALA A 249 1.88 -2.69 -10.62
N TYR A 250 0.67 -2.19 -10.39
CA TYR A 250 -0.13 -1.41 -11.34
C TYR A 250 -0.72 -0.19 -10.67
N CYS A 251 -0.85 0.88 -11.45
CA CYS A 251 -1.53 2.08 -11.02
C CYS A 251 -3.03 1.83 -10.78
N VAL A 252 -3.55 2.34 -9.66
CA VAL A 252 -4.98 2.22 -9.29
C VAL A 252 -5.84 3.37 -9.83
N HIS A 253 -5.23 4.42 -10.37
CA HIS A 253 -5.96 5.54 -10.93
C HIS A 253 -6.76 5.11 -12.18
N PRO A 254 -8.06 5.45 -12.27
CA PRO A 254 -8.95 4.99 -13.36
C PRO A 254 -8.45 5.36 -14.78
N HIS A 255 -7.76 6.49 -14.90
CA HIS A 255 -7.25 6.99 -16.18
C HIS A 255 -5.89 6.38 -16.60
N CYS A 256 -5.24 5.60 -15.73
CA CYS A 256 -3.90 5.06 -15.97
C CYS A 256 -3.90 3.54 -16.11
N GLY A 257 -4.09 2.79 -15.02
CA GLY A 257 -4.12 1.32 -15.05
C GLY A 257 -2.86 0.59 -15.55
N LYS A 258 -1.79 1.33 -15.90
CA LYS A 258 -0.54 0.82 -16.48
C LYS A 258 0.40 0.20 -15.43
N PRO A 259 1.31 -0.71 -15.83
CA PRO A 259 2.29 -1.31 -14.93
C PRO A 259 3.20 -0.23 -14.34
N MET A 260 3.54 -0.36 -13.06
CA MET A 260 4.56 0.47 -12.39
C MET A 260 5.91 -0.25 -12.45
N ASN A 261 7.00 0.48 -12.21
CA ASN A 261 8.32 -0.15 -12.07
C ASN A 261 8.26 -1.26 -11.01
N THR A 262 8.96 -2.38 -11.22
CA THR A 262 9.03 -3.50 -10.26
C THR A 262 9.65 -3.07 -8.92
N ASP A 263 10.40 -1.97 -8.92
CA ASP A 263 10.96 -1.32 -7.74
C ASP A 263 10.05 -0.24 -7.10
N ALA A 264 8.87 0.03 -7.70
CA ALA A 264 7.93 1.00 -7.16
C ALA A 264 7.50 0.61 -5.73
N GLY A 265 7.71 1.52 -4.77
CA GLY A 265 7.42 1.29 -3.35
C GLY A 265 8.58 0.76 -2.51
N HIS A 266 9.76 0.59 -3.12
CA HIS A 266 10.96 0.18 -2.39
C HIS A 266 11.92 1.32 -2.06
N MET A 267 12.00 2.34 -2.93
CA MET A 267 12.84 3.54 -2.79
C MET A 267 12.04 4.83 -3.09
N PRO A 268 12.29 5.95 -2.38
CA PRO A 268 11.69 7.24 -2.68
C PRO A 268 12.20 7.81 -4.02
N GLU A 269 11.29 8.42 -4.77
CA GLU A 269 11.58 9.07 -6.06
C GLU A 269 11.67 10.60 -5.89
N VAL A 270 12.66 11.22 -6.52
CA VAL A 270 12.91 12.67 -6.55
C VAL A 270 12.95 13.14 -8.00
N VAL A 271 12.15 14.14 -8.34
CA VAL A 271 12.09 14.73 -9.69
C VAL A 271 12.61 16.16 -9.63
N ILE A 272 13.61 16.48 -10.44
CA ILE A 272 14.26 17.80 -10.51
C ILE A 272 14.23 18.30 -11.96
N PRO A 273 13.29 19.19 -12.31
CA PRO A 273 13.28 19.86 -13.60
C PRO A 273 14.27 21.04 -13.64
N LEU A 274 15.05 21.12 -14.72
CA LEU A 274 15.94 22.22 -15.07
C LEU A 274 15.26 23.12 -16.10
N ILE A 275 15.06 24.38 -15.75
CA ILE A 275 14.37 25.41 -16.53
C ILE A 275 15.34 26.55 -16.84
N GLY A 276 15.20 27.24 -17.97
CA GLY A 276 16.10 28.32 -18.38
C GLY A 276 16.10 28.52 -19.89
N GLY A 277 16.72 29.61 -20.34
CA GLY A 277 16.76 30.01 -21.75
C GLY A 277 17.50 28.99 -22.63
N GLN A 278 17.30 29.07 -23.95
CA GLN A 278 18.15 28.34 -24.89
C GLN A 278 19.60 28.83 -24.72
N ALA A 279 20.58 27.92 -24.73
CA ALA A 279 21.99 28.23 -24.44
C ALA A 279 22.30 28.78 -23.03
N ALA A 280 21.35 28.71 -22.08
CA ALA A 280 21.61 29.11 -20.69
C ALA A 280 22.57 28.16 -19.93
N GLY A 281 22.86 26.97 -20.49
CA GLY A 281 23.77 25.99 -19.87
C GLY A 281 23.09 24.84 -19.11
N LYS A 282 21.79 24.59 -19.30
CA LYS A 282 21.04 23.52 -18.61
C LYS A 282 21.64 22.13 -18.80
N THR A 283 21.90 21.75 -20.05
CA THR A 283 22.47 20.45 -20.39
C THR A 283 23.87 20.26 -19.79
N GLN A 284 24.70 21.32 -19.82
CA GLN A 284 26.03 21.34 -19.19
C GLN A 284 25.93 21.23 -17.67
N LEU A 285 25.00 21.95 -17.04
CA LEU A 285 24.77 21.86 -15.60
C LEU A 285 24.32 20.47 -15.20
N MET A 286 23.37 19.86 -15.93
CA MET A 286 22.90 18.49 -15.69
C MET A 286 24.05 17.47 -15.75
N ALA A 287 24.90 17.60 -16.76
CA ALA A 287 26.10 16.78 -16.92
C ALA A 287 27.07 16.94 -15.74
N ALA A 288 27.32 18.19 -15.34
CA ALA A 288 28.18 18.52 -14.21
C ALA A 288 27.61 17.99 -12.89
N MET A 289 26.28 17.99 -12.71
CA MET A 289 25.63 17.39 -11.55
C MET A 289 25.88 15.88 -11.48
N LEU A 290 25.73 15.16 -12.60
CA LEU A 290 25.95 13.71 -12.65
C LEU A 290 27.42 13.35 -12.38
N LEU A 291 28.37 14.09 -12.97
CA LEU A 291 29.80 13.91 -12.71
C LEU A 291 30.18 14.22 -11.25
N ALA A 292 29.64 15.31 -10.68
CA ALA A 292 29.88 15.65 -9.28
C ALA A 292 29.38 14.54 -8.34
N LEU A 293 28.23 13.96 -8.68
CA LEU A 293 27.69 12.80 -7.97
C LEU A 293 28.61 11.58 -8.13
N GLU A 294 29.05 11.24 -9.34
CA GLU A 294 29.96 10.10 -9.60
C GLU A 294 31.28 10.23 -8.83
N HIS A 295 31.85 11.44 -8.83
CA HIS A 295 33.07 11.73 -8.10
C HIS A 295 32.86 11.65 -6.58
N ALA A 296 31.73 12.15 -6.09
CA ALA A 296 31.35 11.99 -4.69
C ALA A 296 31.21 10.51 -4.32
N ALA A 297 30.62 9.67 -5.19
CA ALA A 297 30.54 8.22 -4.97
C ALA A 297 31.91 7.55 -4.89
N ALA A 298 32.85 7.92 -5.77
CA ALA A 298 34.23 7.43 -5.76
C ALA A 298 34.98 7.84 -4.47
N GLY A 299 34.70 9.04 -3.94
CA GLY A 299 35.25 9.55 -2.68
C GLY A 299 34.60 9.01 -1.39
N GLY A 300 33.75 7.97 -1.48
CA GLY A 300 33.06 7.37 -0.32
C GLY A 300 31.67 7.95 -0.02
N GLY A 301 31.15 8.81 -0.90
CA GLY A 301 29.78 9.31 -0.88
C GLY A 301 28.75 8.30 -1.42
N PRO A 302 27.49 8.72 -1.63
CA PRO A 302 26.42 7.82 -2.04
C PRO A 302 26.69 7.20 -3.42
N ALA A 303 26.67 5.86 -3.50
CA ALA A 303 26.85 5.14 -4.76
C ALA A 303 25.81 5.54 -5.82
N ILE A 304 26.21 5.57 -7.09
CA ILE A 304 25.32 5.88 -8.21
C ILE A 304 25.23 4.69 -9.13
N THR A 305 24.01 4.37 -9.54
CA THR A 305 23.74 3.35 -10.54
C THR A 305 22.73 3.92 -11.52
N LEU A 306 23.10 3.99 -12.80
CA LEU A 306 22.19 4.44 -13.84
C LEU A 306 21.04 3.42 -13.97
N ALA A 307 19.82 3.92 -14.17
CA ALA A 307 18.61 3.10 -14.04
C ALA A 307 18.33 2.22 -15.27
N ASP A 308 18.85 2.59 -16.45
CA ASP A 308 18.67 1.89 -17.72
C ASP A 308 19.87 2.08 -18.68
N GLU A 309 19.98 1.23 -19.70
CA GLU A 309 21.07 1.25 -20.71
C GLU A 309 21.01 2.50 -21.61
N GLU A 310 19.82 3.08 -21.81
CA GLU A 310 19.62 4.32 -22.58
C GLU A 310 20.26 5.51 -21.85
N SER A 311 20.01 5.65 -20.54
CA SER A 311 20.62 6.68 -19.70
C SER A 311 22.14 6.56 -19.61
N ASP A 312 22.68 5.34 -19.67
CA ASP A 312 24.14 5.11 -19.67
C ASP A 312 24.79 5.59 -20.97
N ALA A 313 24.26 5.19 -22.11
CA ALA A 313 24.77 5.63 -23.41
C ALA A 313 24.74 7.16 -23.56
N GLU A 314 23.64 7.81 -23.17
CA GLU A 314 23.51 9.26 -23.23
C GLU A 314 24.45 9.98 -22.24
N TYR A 315 24.63 9.43 -21.03
CA TYR A 315 25.55 9.99 -20.05
C TYR A 315 27.01 9.94 -20.53
N GLN A 316 27.44 8.86 -21.18
CA GLN A 316 28.80 8.75 -21.72
C GLN A 316 29.08 9.82 -22.79
N VAL A 317 28.12 10.07 -23.69
CA VAL A 317 28.24 11.13 -24.70
C VAL A 317 28.35 12.50 -24.04
N LEU A 318 27.50 12.75 -23.05
CA LEU A 318 27.45 14.03 -22.34
C LEU A 318 28.72 14.30 -21.52
N ARG A 319 29.28 13.25 -20.91
CA ARG A 319 30.57 13.28 -20.19
C ARG A 319 31.73 13.62 -21.10
N GLU A 320 31.78 13.05 -22.32
CA GLU A 320 32.85 13.34 -23.27
C GLU A 320 32.79 14.79 -23.77
N VAL A 321 31.58 15.29 -24.00
CA VAL A 321 31.33 16.68 -24.42
C VAL A 321 31.77 17.69 -23.35
N LEU A 322 31.59 17.39 -22.06
CA LEU A 322 32.08 18.25 -20.98
C LEU A 322 33.62 18.26 -20.88
N ARG A 323 34.30 17.16 -21.20
CA ARG A 323 35.77 17.05 -21.09
C ARG A 323 36.51 17.80 -22.21
N MET A 324 35.90 17.92 -23.38
CA MET A 324 36.51 18.51 -24.59
C MET A 324 36.66 20.06 -24.57
N ARG A 325 36.64 20.72 -23.40
CA ARG A 325 36.61 22.19 -23.23
C ARG A 325 35.45 22.89 -23.97
N GLY A 326 34.33 23.03 -23.27
CA GLY A 326 33.86 24.40 -22.94
C GLY A 326 32.54 24.87 -23.51
N HIS A 327 32.19 24.66 -24.79
CA HIS A 327 30.97 25.30 -25.33
C HIS A 327 30.21 24.39 -26.29
N THR A 328 29.14 23.77 -25.80
CA THR A 328 28.13 23.16 -26.67
C THR A 328 27.35 24.25 -27.37
N ARG A 329 27.50 24.34 -28.70
CA ARG A 329 26.51 25.03 -29.56
C ARG A 329 25.12 24.45 -29.29
N ALA A 330 24.10 25.30 -29.43
CA ALA A 330 22.69 24.99 -29.19
C ALA A 330 22.35 23.55 -29.59
N THR A 331 21.90 22.76 -28.61
CA THR A 331 21.61 21.34 -28.73
C THR A 331 20.70 21.10 -29.93
N GLN A 332 21.17 20.30 -30.90
CA GLN A 332 20.36 19.88 -32.04
C GLN A 332 19.09 19.16 -31.53
N LYS A 333 17.99 19.31 -32.29
CA LYS A 333 16.58 19.02 -31.94
C LYS A 333 16.24 17.59 -31.44
N THR A 334 17.21 16.70 -31.23
CA THR A 334 17.02 15.25 -31.12
C THR A 334 17.49 14.59 -29.82
N LEU A 335 17.77 15.33 -28.73
CA LEU A 335 17.83 14.70 -27.41
C LEU A 335 16.52 14.93 -26.64
N PRO A 336 15.72 13.88 -26.41
CA PRO A 336 14.90 13.73 -25.22
C PRO A 336 15.40 12.49 -24.45
N ARG A 337 15.72 12.58 -23.15
CA ARG A 337 14.82 12.10 -22.09
C ARG A 337 15.40 12.38 -20.70
N ALA A 338 14.58 12.15 -19.68
CA ALA A 338 15.00 12.12 -18.29
C ALA A 338 16.25 11.26 -18.09
N HIS A 339 17.26 11.75 -17.37
CA HIS A 339 18.27 10.85 -16.82
C HIS A 339 17.82 10.36 -15.46
N SER A 340 17.68 9.04 -15.34
CA SER A 340 17.22 8.39 -14.11
C SER A 340 18.39 7.64 -13.48
N PHE A 341 18.67 7.91 -12.21
CA PHE A 341 19.74 7.22 -11.49
C PHE A 341 19.35 6.91 -10.05
N VAL A 342 19.85 5.79 -9.54
CA VAL A 342 19.71 5.39 -8.15
C VAL A 342 20.89 5.97 -7.38
N LEU A 343 20.60 6.76 -6.35
CA LEU A 343 21.57 7.38 -5.45
C LEU A 343 21.54 6.70 -4.07
N GLY A 344 22.70 6.24 -3.60
CA GLY A 344 22.91 5.62 -2.29
C GLY A 344 23.08 4.10 -2.31
N ALA A 345 23.39 3.53 -1.14
CA ALA A 345 23.61 2.10 -0.96
C ALA A 345 22.70 1.53 0.14
N GLY A 346 22.18 0.31 -0.06
CA GLY A 346 21.39 -0.40 0.95
C GLY A 346 20.04 0.25 1.25
N ARG A 347 19.82 0.73 2.48
CA ARG A 347 18.51 1.22 2.96
C ARG A 347 18.23 2.69 2.66
N SER A 348 19.20 3.44 2.16
CA SER A 348 19.10 4.88 1.86
C SER A 348 19.04 5.21 0.36
N GLN A 349 18.71 4.22 -0.48
CA GLN A 349 18.58 4.42 -1.92
C GLN A 349 17.44 5.36 -2.27
N ARG A 350 17.67 6.27 -3.21
CA ARG A 350 16.66 7.17 -3.81
C ARG A 350 16.77 7.10 -5.31
N LEU A 351 15.64 7.05 -6.02
CA LEU A 351 15.64 7.19 -7.48
C LEU A 351 15.50 8.68 -7.82
N VAL A 352 16.45 9.23 -8.54
CA VAL A 352 16.47 10.64 -8.94
C VAL A 352 16.26 10.72 -10.44
N HIS A 353 15.37 11.61 -10.86
CA HIS A 353 15.10 11.92 -12.25
C HIS A 353 15.44 13.38 -12.54
N LEU A 354 16.44 13.60 -13.39
CA LEU A 354 16.83 14.92 -13.90
C LEU A 354 16.17 15.16 -15.26
N PHE A 355 15.53 16.33 -15.42
CA PHE A 355 14.85 16.70 -16.65
C PHE A 355 15.41 18.01 -17.21
N ASP A 356 16.02 17.96 -18.38
CA ASP A 356 16.31 19.17 -19.14
C ASP A 356 15.05 19.61 -19.90
N THR A 357 14.47 20.72 -19.47
CA THR A 357 13.29 21.26 -20.12
C THR A 357 13.78 22.30 -21.12
N ALA A 358 13.92 21.92 -22.39
CA ALA A 358 14.20 22.89 -23.45
C ALA A 358 13.12 24.00 -23.36
N GLY A 359 13.53 25.26 -23.20
CA GLY A 359 12.65 26.37 -22.78
C GLY A 359 11.51 26.69 -23.76
N GLU A 360 11.47 26.01 -24.90
CA GLU A 360 10.47 26.12 -25.96
C GLU A 360 9.47 24.94 -25.94
N ARG A 361 9.80 23.82 -25.30
CA ARG A 361 8.97 22.59 -25.31
C ARG A 361 7.77 22.63 -24.36
N PHE A 362 7.70 23.61 -23.47
CA PHE A 362 6.51 23.79 -22.62
C PHE A 362 5.34 24.48 -23.33
N VAL A 363 5.56 24.97 -24.55
CA VAL A 363 4.53 25.64 -25.35
C VAL A 363 3.68 24.62 -26.12
N ASP A 364 4.27 23.49 -26.52
CA ASP A 364 3.54 22.42 -27.20
C ASP A 364 2.79 21.54 -26.18
N ARG A 365 1.46 21.68 -26.20
CA ARG A 365 0.50 20.87 -25.43
C ARG A 365 0.61 19.36 -25.68
N ASP A 366 1.34 18.94 -26.71
CA ASP A 366 1.49 17.54 -27.11
C ASP A 366 2.61 16.81 -26.34
N ASP A 367 3.56 17.53 -25.71
CA ASP A 367 4.64 16.90 -24.92
C ASP A 367 4.14 16.50 -23.52
N THR A 368 3.38 15.41 -23.55
CA THR A 368 2.59 14.84 -22.46
C THR A 368 3.43 14.44 -21.24
N ASP A 369 4.71 14.19 -21.42
CA ASP A 369 5.61 13.72 -20.37
C ASP A 369 6.17 14.92 -19.57
N ALA A 370 6.65 15.97 -20.24
CA ALA A 370 7.06 17.24 -19.60
C ALA A 370 5.93 17.84 -18.72
N LEU A 371 4.68 17.71 -19.19
CA LEU A 371 3.47 18.14 -18.49
C LEU A 371 3.27 17.47 -17.11
N ARG A 372 3.74 16.24 -16.96
CA ARG A 372 3.43 15.41 -15.79
C ARG A 372 4.57 15.38 -14.76
N TYR A 373 5.82 15.57 -15.18
CA TYR A 373 6.97 15.70 -14.26
C TYR A 373 6.89 16.95 -13.39
N ALA A 374 6.40 18.06 -13.94
CA ALA A 374 6.21 19.31 -13.21
C ALA A 374 5.31 19.16 -11.95
N ARG A 375 4.28 18.29 -12.01
CA ARG A 375 3.38 18.01 -10.88
C ARG A 375 4.07 17.28 -9.73
N ALA A 376 5.02 16.39 -10.05
CA ALA A 376 5.71 15.56 -9.08
C ALA A 376 6.92 16.28 -8.44
N ALA A 377 7.47 17.29 -9.13
CA ALA A 377 8.63 18.05 -8.69
C ALA A 377 8.36 18.85 -7.41
N ARG A 378 9.31 18.74 -6.46
CA ARG A 378 9.35 19.54 -5.22
C ARG A 378 10.53 20.49 -5.16
N THR A 379 11.52 20.27 -6.01
CA THR A 379 12.69 21.13 -6.18
C THR A 379 12.81 21.45 -7.66
N PHE A 380 12.79 22.73 -8.00
CA PHE A 380 12.97 23.25 -9.35
C PHE A 380 14.36 23.87 -9.45
N VAL A 381 14.99 23.74 -10.61
CA VAL A 381 16.25 24.42 -10.93
C VAL A 381 15.96 25.43 -12.03
N PHE A 382 16.31 26.69 -11.81
CA PHE A 382 16.31 27.73 -12.83
C PHE A 382 17.75 28.11 -13.16
N VAL A 383 18.14 27.91 -14.41
CA VAL A 383 19.47 28.25 -14.95
C VAL A 383 19.39 29.63 -15.56
N LEU A 384 20.03 30.58 -14.88
CA LEU A 384 20.09 31.99 -15.25
C LEU A 384 21.44 32.25 -15.92
N ASP A 385 21.39 32.73 -17.16
CA ASP A 385 22.56 33.18 -17.90
C ASP A 385 22.71 34.71 -17.76
N PRO A 386 23.75 35.20 -17.07
CA PRO A 386 23.98 36.64 -16.94
C PRO A 386 24.17 37.35 -18.28
N MET A 387 24.73 36.66 -19.28
CA MET A 387 25.02 37.22 -20.60
C MET A 387 23.76 37.50 -21.42
N ALA A 388 22.59 36.99 -20.99
CA ALA A 388 21.30 37.28 -21.62
C ALA A 388 20.76 38.67 -21.23
N VAL A 389 21.30 39.30 -20.18
CA VAL A 389 20.83 40.57 -19.65
C VAL A 389 21.58 41.72 -20.31
N LYS A 390 20.87 42.70 -20.87
CA LYS A 390 21.51 43.88 -21.49
C LYS A 390 22.39 44.67 -20.51
N ALA A 391 21.93 44.82 -19.28
CA ALA A 391 22.65 45.53 -18.22
C ALA A 391 24.02 44.90 -17.91
N PHE A 392 24.18 43.58 -18.09
CA PHE A 392 25.47 42.90 -17.95
C PHE A 392 26.49 43.48 -18.93
N TRP A 393 26.11 43.62 -20.21
CA TRP A 393 26.96 44.17 -21.26
C TRP A 393 27.22 45.67 -21.10
N THR A 394 26.23 46.42 -20.59
CA THR A 394 26.42 47.85 -20.29
C THR A 394 27.41 48.08 -19.15
N ALA A 395 27.40 47.24 -18.12
CA ALA A 395 28.36 47.31 -17.00
C ALA A 395 29.79 46.92 -17.41
N LEU A 396 29.94 46.27 -18.55
CA LEU A 396 31.19 45.78 -19.13
C LEU A 396 31.92 46.84 -19.97
N GLU A 397 31.30 47.98 -20.31
CA GLU A 397 31.94 49.00 -21.14
C GLU A 397 32.70 50.06 -20.29
N PRO A 398 34.00 50.32 -20.58
CA PRO A 398 34.84 49.68 -21.61
C PRO A 398 35.38 48.30 -21.18
N PRO A 399 35.48 47.31 -22.10
CA PRO A 399 35.75 45.91 -21.78
C PRO A 399 37.12 45.70 -21.14
N PRO A 400 37.20 45.11 -19.94
CA PRO A 400 38.46 44.60 -19.42
C PRO A 400 38.78 43.27 -20.10
N GLY A 401 39.80 43.24 -20.96
CA GLY A 401 40.36 41.99 -21.52
C GLY A 401 39.85 41.59 -22.92
N PRO A 402 40.09 40.33 -23.36
CA PRO A 402 39.70 39.86 -24.68
C PRO A 402 38.18 39.94 -24.89
N LEU A 403 37.75 40.19 -26.14
CA LEU A 403 36.33 40.35 -26.48
C LEU A 403 35.55 39.07 -26.13
N LEU A 404 34.62 39.18 -25.17
CA LEU A 404 33.61 38.16 -24.90
C LEU A 404 32.68 38.02 -26.12
N ASP A 405 32.51 36.80 -26.63
CA ASP A 405 31.63 36.52 -27.75
C ASP A 405 30.15 36.61 -27.31
N HIS A 406 29.44 37.62 -27.83
CA HIS A 406 28.01 37.82 -27.58
C HIS A 406 27.15 36.63 -28.01
N THR A 407 27.61 35.78 -28.94
CA THR A 407 26.85 34.61 -29.41
C THR A 407 26.81 33.46 -28.41
N LEU A 408 27.60 33.54 -27.33
CA LEU A 408 27.57 32.58 -26.24
C LEU A 408 26.37 32.79 -25.31
N GLY A 409 25.76 33.98 -25.28
CA GLY A 409 24.64 34.32 -24.40
C GLY A 409 23.29 33.78 -24.90
N SER A 410 22.36 33.55 -23.96
CA SER A 410 20.96 33.31 -24.33
C SER A 410 20.35 34.54 -25.00
N THR A 411 19.51 34.33 -26.01
CA THR A 411 18.90 35.40 -26.81
C THR A 411 17.64 36.02 -26.19
N VAL A 412 17.06 35.35 -25.18
CA VAL A 412 15.81 35.77 -24.54
C VAL A 412 16.09 36.25 -23.12
N ASP A 413 15.43 37.33 -22.71
CA ASP A 413 15.59 37.88 -21.37
C ASP A 413 15.20 36.86 -20.28
N PRO A 414 16.02 36.68 -19.23
CA PRO A 414 15.75 35.72 -18.16
C PRO A 414 14.40 35.93 -17.45
N GLU A 415 13.91 37.17 -17.36
CA GLU A 415 12.63 37.49 -16.74
C GLU A 415 11.45 36.93 -17.56
N GLU A 416 11.53 37.08 -18.88
CA GLU A 416 10.54 36.53 -19.82
C GLU A 416 10.55 35.00 -19.80
N VAL A 417 11.74 34.39 -19.80
CA VAL A 417 11.87 32.93 -19.72
C VAL A 417 11.29 32.40 -18.42
N PHE A 418 11.59 33.05 -17.30
CA PHE A 418 11.08 32.65 -15.99
C PHE A 418 9.56 32.78 -15.92
N ALA A 419 9.01 33.92 -16.35
CA ALA A 419 7.57 34.16 -16.34
C ALA A 419 6.81 33.11 -17.16
N ARG A 420 7.26 32.83 -18.40
CA ARG A 420 6.66 31.79 -19.26
C ARG A 420 6.76 30.41 -18.63
N SER A 421 7.91 30.09 -18.06
CA SER A 421 8.16 28.79 -17.44
C SER A 421 7.29 28.57 -16.20
N VAL A 422 7.19 29.57 -15.32
CA VAL A 422 6.34 29.52 -14.13
C VAL A 422 4.88 29.42 -14.52
N GLN A 423 4.44 30.17 -15.53
CA GLN A 423 3.06 30.10 -16.02
C GLN A 423 2.74 28.71 -16.58
N ALA A 424 3.64 28.14 -17.39
CA ALA A 424 3.49 26.79 -17.90
C ALA A 424 3.42 25.78 -16.75
N VAL A 425 4.36 25.84 -15.80
CA VAL A 425 4.45 24.92 -14.65
C VAL A 425 3.24 25.04 -13.71
N ALA A 426 2.73 26.26 -13.50
CA ALA A 426 1.50 26.50 -12.75
C ALA A 426 0.26 25.96 -13.49
N ALA A 427 0.15 26.19 -14.80
CA ALA A 427 -0.94 25.64 -15.63
C ALA A 427 -0.94 24.09 -15.63
N MET A 428 0.24 23.50 -15.49
CA MET A 428 0.43 22.06 -15.31
C MET A 428 0.00 21.57 -13.91
N GLY A 429 -0.31 22.44 -12.95
CA GLY A 429 -0.74 22.06 -11.61
C GLY A 429 0.41 21.74 -10.66
N ALA A 430 1.62 22.22 -10.93
CA ALA A 430 2.74 22.09 -10.02
C ALA A 430 2.52 22.90 -8.73
N PRO A 431 2.87 22.36 -7.56
CA PRO A 431 2.64 23.02 -6.28
C PRO A 431 3.74 24.03 -5.94
N LEU A 432 3.91 25.07 -6.77
CA LEU A 432 5.02 26.05 -6.68
C LEU A 432 5.23 26.63 -5.28
N SER A 433 4.15 27.05 -4.60
CA SER A 433 4.20 27.61 -3.24
C SER A 433 4.63 26.62 -2.14
N ARG A 434 4.71 25.33 -2.46
CA ARG A 434 5.23 24.27 -1.59
C ARG A 434 6.57 23.71 -2.08
N SER A 435 7.08 24.24 -3.17
CA SER A 435 8.30 23.79 -3.83
C SER A 435 9.44 24.75 -3.58
N ARG A 436 10.65 24.24 -3.76
CA ARG A 436 11.92 24.95 -3.57
C ARG A 436 12.50 25.30 -4.95
N LEU A 437 13.20 26.41 -5.07
CA LEU A 437 13.85 26.86 -6.30
C LEU A 437 15.36 27.05 -6.06
N ALA A 438 16.18 26.30 -6.79
CA ALA A 438 17.60 26.61 -6.92
C ALA A 438 17.81 27.47 -8.16
N VAL A 439 18.42 28.64 -7.99
CA VAL A 439 18.81 29.52 -9.11
C VAL A 439 20.29 29.29 -9.37
N ALA A 440 20.60 28.59 -10.45
CA ALA A 440 21.97 28.37 -10.93
C ALA A 440 22.35 29.50 -11.88
N ILE A 441 23.16 30.43 -11.40
CA ILE A 441 23.80 31.47 -12.20
C ILE A 441 24.93 30.78 -12.97
N SER A 442 24.72 30.56 -14.27
CA SER A 442 25.62 29.78 -15.11
C SER A 442 26.81 30.61 -15.61
N LYS A 443 27.77 29.92 -16.24
CA LYS A 443 28.94 30.51 -16.92
C LYS A 443 29.83 31.35 -15.99
N THR A 444 29.84 31.04 -14.69
CA THR A 444 30.62 31.83 -13.73
C THR A 444 32.13 31.73 -13.98
N ASP A 445 32.58 30.66 -14.61
CA ASP A 445 33.93 30.49 -15.17
C ASP A 445 34.30 31.63 -16.14
N LEU A 446 33.45 31.90 -17.13
CA LEU A 446 33.65 33.02 -18.07
C LEU A 446 33.63 34.38 -17.36
N LEU A 447 32.75 34.54 -16.37
CA LEU A 447 32.71 35.77 -15.57
C LEU A 447 34.00 35.95 -14.76
N ALA A 448 34.55 34.87 -14.20
CA ALA A 448 35.78 34.89 -13.42
C ALA A 448 37.00 35.22 -14.29
N GLU A 449 37.09 34.65 -15.48
CA GLU A 449 38.17 34.94 -16.46
C GLU A 449 38.25 36.42 -16.84
N HIS A 450 37.11 37.14 -16.79
CA HIS A 450 37.01 38.55 -17.13
C HIS A 450 36.93 39.47 -15.89
N GLY A 451 37.16 38.93 -14.69
CA GLY A 451 37.15 39.72 -13.44
C GLY A 451 35.76 40.20 -13.00
N LEU A 452 34.69 39.62 -13.54
CA LEU A 452 33.28 39.95 -13.28
C LEU A 452 32.64 39.00 -12.26
N ALA A 453 33.40 38.06 -11.72
CA ALA A 453 32.91 37.15 -10.70
C ALA A 453 32.61 37.91 -9.39
N PRO A 454 31.50 37.59 -8.70
CA PRO A 454 31.20 38.16 -7.40
C PRO A 454 32.24 37.75 -6.36
N ALA A 455 32.55 38.66 -5.43
CA ALA A 455 33.61 38.49 -4.42
C ALA A 455 33.44 37.25 -3.53
N HIS A 456 32.21 36.76 -3.34
CA HIS A 456 31.90 35.59 -2.52
C HIS A 456 30.93 34.64 -3.26
N PRO A 457 31.41 33.79 -4.17
CA PRO A 457 30.56 32.95 -5.01
C PRO A 457 29.78 31.85 -4.24
N GLY A 458 30.11 31.64 -2.96
CA GLY A 458 29.40 30.70 -2.07
C GLY A 458 28.24 31.30 -1.28
N ASP A 459 28.05 32.61 -1.33
CA ASP A 459 27.00 33.30 -0.58
C ASP A 459 25.75 33.53 -1.43
N SER A 460 24.62 32.98 -0.98
CA SER A 460 23.34 33.15 -1.66
C SER A 460 22.80 34.58 -1.54
N ASP A 461 23.08 35.28 -0.44
CA ASP A 461 22.60 36.66 -0.24
C ASP A 461 23.42 37.65 -1.07
N GLY A 462 24.73 37.41 -1.19
CA GLY A 462 25.60 38.09 -2.15
C GLY A 462 25.14 37.91 -3.60
N ALA A 463 24.87 36.67 -4.02
CA ALA A 463 24.36 36.38 -5.38
C ALA A 463 23.01 37.07 -5.64
N ARG A 464 22.10 37.02 -4.67
CA ARG A 464 20.81 37.73 -4.71
C ARG A 464 20.99 39.24 -4.88
N THR A 465 21.90 39.82 -4.10
CA THR A 465 22.17 41.27 -4.13
C THR A 465 22.76 41.67 -5.48
N TRP A 466 23.69 40.88 -6.01
CA TRP A 466 24.28 41.11 -7.33
C TRP A 466 23.26 41.06 -8.47
N LEU A 467 22.38 40.06 -8.49
CA LEU A 467 21.30 39.98 -9.50
C LEU A 467 20.39 41.22 -9.46
N ARG A 468 20.05 41.70 -8.25
CA ARG A 468 19.21 42.89 -8.09
C ARG A 468 19.95 44.15 -8.51
N GLN A 469 21.09 44.44 -7.87
CA GLN A 469 21.74 45.74 -7.95
C GLN A 469 22.62 45.90 -9.19
N ALA A 470 23.37 44.86 -9.59
CA ALA A 470 24.30 44.93 -10.72
C ALA A 470 23.63 44.58 -12.05
N LEU A 471 22.76 43.57 -12.07
CA LEU A 471 22.05 43.16 -13.30
C LEU A 471 20.65 43.77 -13.46
N GLY A 472 20.16 44.51 -12.46
CA GLY A 472 18.86 45.17 -12.52
C GLY A 472 17.64 44.25 -12.40
N LEU A 473 17.83 42.96 -12.11
CA LEU A 473 16.78 41.91 -12.13
C LEU A 473 15.92 41.89 -10.84
N HIS A 474 15.50 43.06 -10.37
CA HIS A 474 14.72 43.20 -9.13
C HIS A 474 13.38 42.46 -9.20
N SER A 475 12.63 42.68 -10.28
CA SER A 475 11.31 42.09 -10.51
C SER A 475 11.39 40.57 -10.59
N LEU A 476 12.40 40.04 -11.28
CA LEU A 476 12.64 38.60 -11.41
C LEU A 476 12.91 37.94 -10.05
N VAL A 477 13.85 38.49 -9.26
CA VAL A 477 14.18 37.94 -7.92
C VAL A 477 12.95 37.99 -7.01
N GLN A 478 12.19 39.08 -7.05
CA GLN A 478 10.95 39.19 -6.27
C GLN A 478 9.91 38.15 -6.72
N ALA A 479 9.73 37.96 -8.03
CA ALA A 479 8.80 36.97 -8.57
C ALA A 479 9.19 35.53 -8.17
N MET A 480 10.49 35.23 -8.10
CA MET A 480 10.98 33.93 -7.60
C MET A 480 10.59 33.72 -6.14
N GLU A 481 10.85 34.71 -5.28
CA GLU A 481 10.57 34.65 -3.83
C GLU A 481 9.08 34.60 -3.51
N LEU A 482 8.24 35.19 -4.36
CA LEU A 482 6.78 35.15 -4.21
C LEU A 482 6.17 33.80 -4.62
N ASN A 483 6.70 33.17 -5.67
CA ASN A 483 6.10 31.96 -6.24
C ASN A 483 6.55 30.66 -5.54
N PHE A 484 7.73 30.66 -4.91
CA PHE A 484 8.33 29.48 -4.31
C PHE A 484 8.49 29.62 -2.79
N ARG A 485 8.46 28.49 -2.08
CA ARG A 485 8.59 28.48 -0.61
C ARG A 485 9.98 28.88 -0.12
N GLU A 486 11.00 28.41 -0.84
CA GLU A 486 12.42 28.61 -0.51
C GLU A 486 13.15 28.82 -1.83
N VAL A 487 13.89 29.92 -1.94
CA VAL A 487 14.72 30.25 -3.11
C VAL A 487 16.16 30.35 -2.63
N ARG A 488 17.09 29.73 -3.36
CA ARG A 488 18.51 29.83 -3.08
C ARG A 488 19.30 30.04 -4.37
N PHE A 489 20.24 30.98 -4.31
CA PHE A 489 21.06 31.39 -5.45
C PHE A 489 22.44 30.74 -5.36
N PHE A 490 22.93 30.25 -6.49
CA PHE A 490 24.22 29.57 -6.61
C PHE A 490 24.93 30.08 -7.85
N HIS A 491 26.17 30.51 -7.67
CA HIS A 491 27.09 30.62 -8.81
C HIS A 491 27.52 29.23 -9.21
N THR A 492 27.48 28.92 -10.49
CA THR A 492 27.83 27.59 -11.03
C THR A 492 28.77 27.74 -12.21
N ALA A 493 29.90 27.05 -12.14
CA ALA A 493 30.81 26.83 -13.25
C ALA A 493 30.66 25.38 -13.70
N ALA A 494 30.00 25.15 -14.84
CA ALA A 494 29.75 23.80 -15.37
C ALA A 494 30.95 23.30 -16.20
N VAL A 495 32.16 23.44 -15.65
CA VAL A 495 33.43 23.05 -16.28
C VAL A 495 34.04 21.89 -15.50
N ALA A 496 34.60 20.92 -16.23
CA ALA A 496 35.33 19.80 -15.65
C ALA A 496 36.82 20.14 -15.58
N ASN A 497 37.40 20.05 -14.37
CA ASN A 497 38.85 20.17 -14.17
C ASN A 497 39.48 18.77 -14.10
N GLU A 498 40.64 18.58 -14.73
CA GLU A 498 41.31 17.27 -14.86
C GLU A 498 41.66 16.62 -13.51
N GLU A 499 41.85 17.41 -12.44
CA GLU A 499 42.26 16.94 -11.11
C GLU A 499 41.12 16.73 -10.09
N THR A 500 39.99 17.43 -10.23
CA THR A 500 38.88 17.46 -9.22
C THR A 500 37.52 17.01 -9.75
N GLY A 501 37.43 16.70 -11.05
CA GLY A 501 36.19 16.26 -11.70
C GLY A 501 35.27 17.43 -12.08
N VAL A 502 34.76 18.18 -11.11
CA VAL A 502 33.82 19.31 -11.31
C VAL A 502 34.10 20.41 -10.26
N ASP A 503 33.89 21.68 -10.62
CA ASP A 503 34.02 22.81 -9.69
C ASP A 503 33.17 22.63 -8.41
N GLY A 504 33.73 22.97 -7.25
CA GLY A 504 33.08 22.79 -5.94
C GLY A 504 31.77 23.57 -5.76
N SER A 505 31.50 24.56 -6.62
CA SER A 505 30.21 25.24 -6.69
C SER A 505 29.05 24.30 -7.08
N VAL A 506 29.29 23.38 -8.02
CA VAL A 506 28.28 22.42 -8.50
C VAL A 506 27.96 21.39 -7.41
N THR A 507 28.96 20.95 -6.64
CA THR A 507 28.76 20.02 -5.53
C THR A 507 27.81 20.58 -4.47
N ARG A 508 28.01 21.84 -4.05
CA ARG A 508 27.12 22.51 -3.08
C ARG A 508 25.70 22.69 -3.62
N PHE A 509 25.59 23.01 -4.90
CA PHE A 509 24.31 23.13 -5.60
C PHE A 509 23.55 21.79 -5.62
N VAL A 510 24.22 20.70 -6.00
CA VAL A 510 23.66 19.34 -6.05
C VAL A 510 23.17 18.89 -4.68
N GLU A 511 23.98 19.09 -3.63
CA GLU A 511 23.58 18.72 -2.27
C GLU A 511 22.29 19.40 -1.84
N TRP A 512 22.15 20.71 -2.10
CA TRP A 512 20.94 21.43 -1.74
C TRP A 512 19.72 20.95 -2.50
N CYS A 513 19.88 20.62 -3.79
CA CYS A 513 18.82 20.10 -4.64
C CYS A 513 18.29 18.75 -4.13
N LEU A 514 19.18 17.87 -3.64
CA LEU A 514 18.88 16.51 -3.21
C LEU A 514 18.45 16.37 -1.73
N ARG A 515 18.62 17.42 -0.91
CA ARG A 515 18.17 17.45 0.50
C ARG A 515 16.64 17.45 0.67
N GLY A 516 15.89 17.72 -0.41
CA GLY A 516 14.43 17.83 -0.44
C GLY A 516 13.66 16.57 -0.06
#